data_AF-A0A9E4LHT5-F1
#
_entry.id   AF-A0A9E4LHT5-F1
#
_cell.length_a   1.000
_cell.length_b   1.000
_cell.length_c   1.000
_cell.angle_alpha   90.00
_cell.angle_beta   90.00
_cell.angle_gamma   90.00
#
_symmetry.space_group_name_H-M   'P 1'
#
loop_
_entity.id
_entity.type
_entity.pdbx_description
1 polymer ?
#
loop_
_entity_poly.entity_id
_entity_poly.type
_entity_poly.pdbx_seq_one_letter_code
_entity_poly.pdbx_strand_id
1 'polypeptide(L)'
;MMTYLKISALFAILLFSSIAKAQNLFPEKFKECDTERFLLESDTANAGIDEEEFKEIVLSALKEKDLNRIRGEIAFQIIVDLHGNSCLISMENGTNVKSKKMDIKAAIDSDLKCDPPTQQVAAIVKLEFREHIIRLTRLGLNGKRGWHELSSDL
;
A
#
# COMPACT_ATOMS: atom_id res chain seq x y z
N MET A 1 4.43 43.32 -37.38
CA MET A 1 3.60 42.11 -37.25
C MET A 1 4.50 40.88 -37.08
N MET A 2 5.24 40.78 -35.97
CA MET A 2 6.18 39.64 -35.77
C MET A 2 6.51 39.36 -34.29
N THR A 3 5.66 39.82 -33.36
CA THR A 3 5.84 39.64 -31.91
C THR A 3 4.92 38.55 -31.32
N TYR A 4 3.87 38.13 -32.03
CA TYR A 4 2.91 37.13 -31.54
C TYR A 4 3.36 35.68 -31.77
N LEU A 5 4.30 35.44 -32.71
CA LEU A 5 4.73 34.08 -33.05
C LEU A 5 5.66 33.47 -31.99
N LYS A 6 6.34 34.30 -31.18
CA LYS A 6 7.21 33.82 -30.09
C LYS A 6 6.47 33.50 -28.79
N ILE A 7 5.29 34.08 -28.59
CA ILE A 7 4.49 33.84 -27.37
C ILE A 7 3.70 32.52 -27.48
N SER A 8 3.36 32.11 -28.71
CA SER A 8 2.63 30.85 -28.98
C SER A 8 3.42 29.59 -28.57
N ALA A 9 4.75 29.60 -28.73
CA ALA A 9 5.58 28.46 -28.34
C ALA A 9 5.76 28.30 -26.82
N LEU A 10 5.55 29.36 -26.03
CA LEU A 10 5.72 29.32 -24.58
C LEU A 10 4.50 28.70 -23.86
N PHE A 11 3.33 28.72 -24.49
CA PHE A 11 2.09 28.21 -23.89
C PHE A 11 1.91 26.69 -24.05
N ALA A 12 2.56 26.07 -25.04
CA ALA A 12 2.46 24.62 -25.28
C ALA A 12 3.22 23.76 -24.25
N ILE A 13 4.18 24.33 -23.52
CA ILE A 13 5.02 23.59 -22.56
C ILE A 13 4.33 23.47 -21.18
N LEU A 14 3.28 24.24 -20.90
CA LEU A 14 2.58 24.26 -19.61
C LEU A 14 1.48 23.18 -19.46
N LEU A 15 1.22 22.36 -20.49
CA LEU A 15 0.20 21.31 -20.43
C LEU A 15 0.72 19.94 -19.94
N PHE A 16 1.98 19.84 -19.52
CA PHE A 16 2.45 18.70 -18.72
C PHE A 16 2.16 18.93 -17.23
N SER A 17 0.93 19.30 -16.90
CA SER A 17 0.45 19.32 -15.52
C SER A 17 0.38 17.88 -15.01
N SER A 18 1.47 17.45 -14.39
CA SER A 18 1.53 16.55 -13.23
C SER A 18 0.39 15.53 -13.15
N ILE A 19 0.51 14.46 -13.95
CA ILE A 19 -0.04 13.16 -13.55
C ILE A 19 0.77 12.79 -12.31
N ALA A 20 0.25 13.13 -11.12
CA ALA A 20 0.85 12.72 -9.87
C ALA A 20 0.79 11.19 -9.83
N LYS A 21 1.87 10.55 -10.31
CA LYS A 21 2.10 9.11 -10.18
C LYS A 21 2.47 8.82 -8.73
N ALA A 22 1.53 9.00 -7.82
CA ALA A 22 1.58 8.37 -6.51
C ALA A 22 1.27 6.88 -6.68
N GLN A 23 2.07 6.18 -7.50
CA GLN A 23 1.90 4.73 -7.71
C GLN A 23 2.33 3.97 -6.44
N ASN A 24 3.27 4.53 -5.68
CA ASN A 24 3.80 3.92 -4.46
C ASN A 24 3.78 4.95 -3.33
N LEU A 25 3.14 4.60 -2.21
CA LEU A 25 3.07 5.42 -1.01
C LEU A 25 4.33 5.31 -0.15
N PHE A 26 5.02 4.17 -0.24
CA PHE A 26 6.15 3.84 0.63
C PHE A 26 7.48 3.71 -0.14
N PRO A 27 8.63 3.82 0.55
CA PRO A 27 9.95 3.89 -0.08
C PRO A 27 10.41 2.57 -0.69
N GLU A 28 10.09 1.41 -0.09
CA GLU A 28 10.39 0.11 -0.70
C GLU A 28 9.34 -0.18 -1.75
N LYS A 29 9.77 -0.35 -3.00
CA LYS A 29 8.88 -0.48 -4.17
C LYS A 29 9.06 -1.83 -4.82
N PHE A 30 7.96 -2.41 -5.22
CA PHE A 30 7.91 -3.69 -5.91
C PHE A 30 7.37 -3.51 -7.32
N LYS A 31 7.72 -4.45 -8.19
CA LYS A 31 7.25 -4.48 -9.59
C LYS A 31 6.26 -5.63 -9.76
N GLU A 32 5.76 -5.77 -10.99
CA GLU A 32 4.94 -6.92 -11.42
C GLU A 32 3.53 -6.95 -10.82
N CYS A 33 3.00 -5.78 -10.45
CA CYS A 33 1.58 -5.59 -10.16
C CYS A 33 0.92 -4.82 -11.31
N ASP A 34 -0.34 -5.13 -11.59
CA ASP A 34 -1.19 -4.27 -12.43
C ASP A 34 -1.49 -2.98 -11.65
N THR A 35 -0.98 -1.85 -12.14
CA THR A 35 -1.13 -0.53 -11.52
C THR A 35 -1.87 0.45 -12.43
N GLU A 36 -2.54 -0.04 -13.48
CA GLU A 36 -3.17 0.83 -14.49
C GLU A 36 -4.28 1.68 -13.88
N ARG A 37 -5.19 1.07 -13.10
CA ARG A 37 -6.29 1.75 -12.40
C ARG A 37 -6.65 1.03 -11.12
N PHE A 38 -6.59 1.74 -10.00
CA PHE A 38 -7.10 1.29 -8.72
C PHE A 38 -7.66 2.46 -7.93
N LEU A 39 -8.63 2.19 -7.04
CA LEU A 39 -9.01 3.14 -6.01
C LEU A 39 -8.06 3.06 -4.83
N LEU A 40 -7.54 4.20 -4.38
CA LEU A 40 -6.88 4.26 -3.10
C LEU A 40 -7.93 4.34 -1.99
N GLU A 41 -7.84 3.49 -0.98
CA GLU A 41 -8.79 3.52 0.14
C GLU A 41 -8.74 4.89 0.85
N SER A 42 -9.91 5.53 0.97
CA SER A 42 -10.04 6.87 1.54
C SER A 42 -10.65 6.83 2.92
N ASP A 43 -11.90 6.42 3.06
CA ASP A 43 -12.66 6.47 4.33
C ASP A 43 -13.36 5.14 4.63
N THR A 44 -13.29 4.18 3.71
CA THR A 44 -13.88 2.84 3.82
C THR A 44 -12.88 1.79 3.37
N ALA A 45 -12.84 0.65 4.05
CA ALA A 45 -12.15 -0.53 3.53
C ALA A 45 -12.99 -1.13 2.40
N ASN A 46 -12.37 -1.35 1.25
CA ASN A 46 -13.04 -1.84 0.05
C ASN A 46 -12.57 -3.23 -0.37
N ALA A 47 -11.50 -3.74 0.24
CA ALA A 47 -11.08 -5.15 0.18
C ALA A 47 -11.07 -5.77 1.59
N GLY A 48 -11.74 -6.92 1.73
CA GLY A 48 -11.71 -7.72 2.94
C GLY A 48 -10.36 -8.39 3.09
N ILE A 49 -9.57 -7.93 4.06
CA ILE A 49 -8.32 -8.58 4.47
C ILE A 49 -8.60 -9.15 5.85
N ASP A 50 -8.55 -10.47 5.98
CA ASP A 50 -8.64 -11.11 7.29
C ASP A 50 -7.41 -10.74 8.13
N GLU A 51 -7.66 -10.24 9.35
CA GLU A 51 -6.58 -9.70 10.16
C GLU A 51 -5.61 -10.77 10.67
N GLU A 52 -6.14 -11.94 11.03
CA GLU A 52 -5.33 -13.01 11.61
C GLU A 52 -4.52 -13.70 10.51
N GLU A 53 -5.14 -13.98 9.35
CA GLU A 53 -4.45 -14.49 8.17
C GLU A 53 -3.33 -13.55 7.74
N PHE A 54 -3.59 -12.24 7.66
CA PHE A 54 -2.56 -11.27 7.28
C PHE A 54 -1.39 -11.24 8.28
N LYS A 55 -1.69 -11.28 9.59
CA LYS A 55 -0.65 -11.36 10.63
C LYS A 55 0.18 -12.63 10.44
N GLU A 56 -0.44 -13.79 10.26
CA GLU A 56 0.25 -15.07 10.09
C GLU A 56 1.16 -15.10 8.85
N ILE A 57 0.68 -14.59 7.72
CA ILE A 57 1.45 -14.48 6.46
C ILE A 57 2.68 -13.62 6.68
N VAL A 58 2.52 -12.42 7.25
CA VAL A 58 3.65 -11.51 7.49
C VAL A 58 4.64 -12.14 8.46
N LEU A 59 4.18 -12.71 9.57
CA LEU A 59 5.06 -13.34 10.55
C LEU A 59 5.88 -14.49 9.96
N SER A 60 5.24 -15.32 9.15
CA SER A 60 5.91 -16.41 8.42
C SER A 60 7.00 -15.85 7.49
N ALA A 61 6.71 -14.75 6.80
CA ALA A 61 7.65 -14.08 5.90
C ALA A 61 8.81 -13.35 6.59
N LEU A 62 8.62 -12.90 7.84
CA LEU A 62 9.68 -12.29 8.65
C LEU A 62 10.76 -13.30 9.06
N LYS A 63 10.47 -14.61 8.99
CA LYS A 63 11.36 -15.71 9.42
C LYS A 63 11.85 -15.56 10.87
N GLU A 64 11.17 -14.75 11.67
CA GLU A 64 11.45 -14.56 13.09
C GLU A 64 10.41 -15.34 13.88
N LYS A 65 10.88 -16.30 14.68
CA LYS A 65 10.01 -17.20 15.46
C LYS A 65 9.65 -16.60 16.81
N ASP A 66 10.39 -15.59 17.26
CA ASP A 66 10.13 -14.92 18.52
C ASP A 66 9.57 -13.51 18.29
N LEU A 67 8.24 -13.41 18.37
CA LEU A 67 7.50 -12.15 18.27
C LEU A 67 8.00 -11.08 19.25
N ASN A 68 8.58 -11.49 20.38
CA ASN A 68 9.07 -10.57 21.40
C ASN A 68 10.29 -9.78 20.93
N ARG A 69 10.97 -10.25 19.89
CA ARG A 69 12.15 -9.59 19.33
C ARG A 69 11.79 -8.56 18.27
N ILE A 70 10.56 -8.56 17.77
CA ILE A 70 10.14 -7.62 16.72
C ILE A 70 9.56 -6.37 17.40
N ARG A 71 10.09 -5.21 17.00
CA ARG A 71 9.68 -3.90 17.50
C ARG A 71 9.62 -2.91 16.36
N GLY A 72 8.60 -2.06 16.36
CA GLY A 72 8.38 -1.03 15.34
C GLY A 72 7.14 -1.31 14.53
N GLU A 73 7.07 -0.78 13.32
CA GLU A 73 5.92 -0.94 12.44
C GLU A 73 6.32 -1.28 11.00
N ILE A 74 5.43 -1.99 10.30
CA ILE A 74 5.53 -2.20 8.86
C ILE A 74 4.23 -1.67 8.23
N ALA A 75 4.36 -0.78 7.27
CA ALA A 75 3.25 -0.27 6.47
C ALA A 75 3.31 -0.87 5.06
N PHE A 76 2.16 -1.28 4.55
CA PHE A 76 2.00 -1.99 3.28
C PHE A 76 1.00 -1.27 2.41
N GLN A 77 1.30 -1.16 1.12
CA GLN A 77 0.36 -0.80 0.08
C GLN A 77 0.17 -2.01 -0.83
N ILE A 78 -1.04 -2.53 -0.86
CA ILE A 78 -1.39 -3.81 -1.51
C ILE A 78 -2.49 -3.55 -2.52
N ILE A 79 -2.26 -3.93 -3.77
CA ILE A 79 -3.33 -3.96 -4.77
C ILE A 79 -4.14 -5.24 -4.58
N VAL A 80 -5.46 -5.10 -4.54
CA VAL A 80 -6.40 -6.22 -4.56
C VAL A 80 -7.22 -6.15 -5.84
N ASP A 81 -7.14 -7.19 -6.66
CA ASP A 81 -7.87 -7.29 -7.93
C ASP A 81 -9.33 -7.70 -7.73
N LEU A 82 -10.11 -7.70 -8.81
CA LEU A 82 -11.53 -8.09 -8.81
C LEU A 82 -11.79 -9.56 -8.43
N HIS A 83 -10.76 -10.39 -8.36
CA HIS A 83 -10.85 -11.79 -7.97
C HIS A 83 -10.35 -12.03 -6.54
N GLY A 84 -9.96 -10.96 -5.82
CA GLY A 84 -9.41 -11.06 -4.47
C GLY A 84 -7.93 -11.45 -4.42
N ASN A 85 -7.22 -11.44 -5.55
CA ASN A 85 -5.76 -11.65 -5.55
C ASN A 85 -5.06 -10.39 -5.06
N SER A 86 -4.06 -10.58 -4.21
CA SER A 86 -3.27 -9.49 -3.67
C SER A 86 -1.94 -9.31 -4.41
N CYS A 87 -1.42 -8.08 -4.45
CA CYS A 87 -0.11 -7.77 -5.01
C CYS A 87 0.53 -6.61 -4.23
N LEU A 88 1.63 -6.89 -3.54
CA LEU A 88 2.36 -5.88 -2.79
C LEU A 88 3.10 -4.94 -3.75
N ILE A 89 2.75 -3.64 -3.73
CA ILE A 89 3.35 -2.61 -4.59
C ILE A 89 4.35 -1.73 -3.86
N SER A 90 4.11 -1.41 -2.59
CA SER A 90 5.12 -0.72 -1.78
C SER A 90 5.01 -1.04 -0.29
N MET A 91 6.12 -0.89 0.42
CA MET A 91 6.23 -1.14 1.87
C MET A 91 7.19 -0.15 2.54
N GLU A 92 6.93 0.15 3.80
CA GLU A 92 7.88 0.81 4.69
C GLU A 92 8.10 -0.08 5.91
N ASN A 93 9.33 -0.52 6.12
CA ASN A 93 9.69 -1.30 7.29
C ASN A 93 10.46 -0.43 8.29
N GLY A 94 9.76 0.03 9.32
CA GLY A 94 10.30 0.73 10.47
C GLY A 94 10.65 -0.20 11.64
N THR A 95 10.70 -1.52 11.42
CA THR A 95 11.05 -2.47 12.49
C THR A 95 12.56 -2.62 12.65
N ASN A 96 12.96 -3.25 13.75
CA ASN A 96 14.33 -3.69 13.99
C ASN A 96 14.76 -4.91 13.15
N VAL A 97 13.86 -5.51 12.35
CA VAL A 97 14.14 -6.61 11.42
C VAL A 97 14.33 -6.04 10.01
N LYS A 98 15.42 -6.39 9.30
CA LYS A 98 15.73 -5.79 7.99
C LYS A 98 14.97 -6.45 6.84
N SER A 99 14.39 -5.64 5.94
CA SER A 99 13.57 -6.10 4.81
C SER A 99 14.25 -7.03 3.82
N LYS A 100 15.55 -6.86 3.57
CA LYS A 100 16.32 -7.77 2.69
C LYS A 100 16.38 -9.22 3.17
N LYS A 101 15.94 -9.50 4.40
CA LYS A 101 15.91 -10.83 4.99
C LYS A 101 14.53 -11.50 4.88
N MET A 102 13.53 -10.79 4.35
CA MET A 102 12.12 -11.14 4.45
C MET A 102 11.57 -11.45 3.06
N ASP A 103 10.77 -12.50 2.94
CA ASP A 103 10.13 -12.88 1.67
C ASP A 103 8.69 -12.33 1.59
N ILE A 104 8.47 -11.12 2.15
CA ILE A 104 7.13 -10.54 2.35
C ILE A 104 6.36 -10.39 1.04
N LYS A 105 7.00 -9.90 -0.03
CA LYS A 105 6.31 -9.77 -1.32
C LYS A 105 5.76 -11.11 -1.78
N ALA A 106 6.62 -12.13 -1.78
CA ALA A 106 6.23 -13.45 -2.25
C ALA A 106 5.07 -14.00 -1.43
N ALA A 107 5.16 -13.90 -0.10
CA ALA A 107 4.12 -14.38 0.81
C ALA A 107 2.78 -13.64 0.62
N ILE A 108 2.80 -12.30 0.49
CA ILE A 108 1.56 -11.54 0.22
C ILE A 108 1.00 -11.94 -1.14
N ASP A 109 1.81 -11.86 -2.21
CA ASP A 109 1.33 -12.10 -3.57
C ASP A 109 0.79 -13.54 -3.78
N SER A 110 1.34 -14.54 -3.09
CA SER A 110 0.91 -15.95 -3.25
C SER A 110 -0.18 -16.37 -2.28
N ASP A 111 -0.06 -15.97 -1.01
CA ASP A 111 -0.79 -16.61 0.08
C ASP A 111 -1.99 -15.76 0.54
N LEU A 112 -1.91 -14.43 0.45
CA LEU A 112 -3.00 -13.56 0.92
C LEU A 112 -4.16 -13.59 -0.09
N LYS A 113 -5.30 -14.12 0.36
CA LYS A 113 -6.57 -14.07 -0.36
C LYS A 113 -7.52 -13.10 0.32
N CYS A 114 -8.03 -12.17 -0.48
CA CYS A 114 -8.95 -11.14 0.00
C CYS A 114 -10.38 -11.45 -0.47
N ASP A 115 -11.37 -10.94 0.25
CA ASP A 115 -12.73 -10.87 -0.29
C ASP A 115 -12.74 -9.98 -1.55
N PRO A 116 -13.33 -10.45 -2.66
CA PRO A 116 -13.31 -9.70 -3.91
C PRO A 116 -13.97 -8.31 -3.77
N PRO A 117 -13.25 -7.22 -4.12
CA PRO A 117 -13.81 -5.88 -4.15
C PRO A 117 -14.66 -5.67 -5.41
N THR A 118 -15.49 -4.63 -5.42
CA THR A 118 -16.29 -4.24 -6.60
C THR A 118 -15.47 -3.53 -7.69
N GLN A 119 -14.25 -3.11 -7.36
CA GLN A 119 -13.26 -2.51 -8.25
C GLN A 119 -11.86 -2.77 -7.68
N GLN A 120 -10.83 -2.75 -8.53
CA GLN A 120 -9.46 -2.88 -8.06
C GLN A 120 -9.13 -1.77 -7.07
N VAL A 121 -8.55 -2.12 -5.93
CA VAL A 121 -8.22 -1.17 -4.86
C VAL A 121 -6.76 -1.28 -4.44
N ALA A 122 -6.19 -0.17 -3.96
CA ALA A 122 -4.95 -0.15 -3.20
C ALA A 122 -5.30 -0.01 -1.72
N ALA A 123 -5.29 -1.15 -1.03
CA ALA A 123 -5.43 -1.23 0.41
C ALA A 123 -4.16 -0.73 1.10
N ILE A 124 -4.34 -0.04 2.23
CA ILE A 124 -3.23 0.38 3.08
C ILE A 124 -3.37 -0.27 4.45
N VAL A 125 -2.37 -1.06 4.80
CA VAL A 125 -2.36 -1.86 6.03
C VAL A 125 -1.11 -1.52 6.82
N LYS A 126 -1.22 -1.40 8.14
CA LYS A 126 -0.09 -1.21 9.04
C LYS A 126 -0.11 -2.27 10.13
N LEU A 127 1.02 -2.95 10.32
CA LEU A 127 1.27 -3.82 11.46
C LEU A 127 2.20 -3.12 12.44
N GLU A 128 1.72 -2.94 13.67
CA GLU A 128 2.51 -2.42 14.77
C GLU A 128 2.91 -3.57 15.71
N PHE A 129 4.22 -3.73 15.92
CA PHE A 129 4.81 -4.76 16.77
C PHE A 129 5.23 -4.14 18.11
N ARG A 130 4.49 -4.49 19.16
CA ARG A 130 4.77 -4.12 20.55
C ARG A 130 5.06 -5.38 21.37
N GLU A 131 5.41 -5.20 22.64
CA GLU A 131 5.66 -6.35 23.52
C GLU A 131 4.43 -7.25 23.56
N HIS A 132 4.58 -8.49 23.08
CA HIS A 132 3.54 -9.54 23.06
C HIS A 132 2.29 -9.24 22.21
N ILE A 133 2.23 -8.12 21.49
CA ILE A 133 1.03 -7.70 20.76
C ILE A 133 1.40 -7.25 19.35
N ILE A 134 0.60 -7.70 18.39
CA ILE A 134 0.62 -7.22 17.00
C ILE A 134 -0.73 -6.56 16.74
N ARG A 135 -0.71 -5.27 16.42
CA ARG A 135 -1.91 -4.53 16.05
C ARG A 135 -1.93 -4.32 14.54
N LEU A 136 -3.01 -4.74 13.89
CA LEU A 136 -3.31 -4.38 12.53
C LEU A 136 -4.17 -3.12 12.51
N THR A 137 -3.82 -2.17 11.64
CA THR A 137 -4.61 -0.98 11.39
C THR A 137 -4.79 -0.82 9.88
N ARG A 138 -6.04 -0.65 9.43
CA ARG A 138 -6.36 -0.23 8.06
C ARG A 138 -6.29 1.29 7.97
N LEU A 139 -5.65 1.81 6.93
CA LEU A 139 -5.42 3.24 6.75
C LEU A 139 -6.10 3.76 5.49
N GLY A 140 -6.64 4.97 5.60
CA GLY A 140 -7.19 5.75 4.51
C GLY A 140 -6.33 6.98 4.23
N LEU A 141 -6.32 7.41 2.97
CA LEU A 141 -5.65 8.64 2.54
C LEU A 141 -6.55 9.48 1.64
N ASN A 142 -6.92 10.68 2.10
CA ASN A 142 -7.63 11.65 1.27
C ASN A 142 -7.15 13.09 1.51
N GLY A 143 -7.51 14.00 0.60
CA GLY A 143 -7.05 15.39 0.66
C GLY A 143 -7.61 16.21 1.84
N LYS A 144 -8.66 15.74 2.52
CA LYS A 144 -9.29 16.46 3.64
C LYS A 144 -8.70 16.08 5.00
N ARG A 145 -8.48 14.77 5.20
CA ARG A 145 -8.03 14.20 6.49
C ARG A 145 -6.56 13.78 6.46
N GLY A 146 -5.95 13.68 5.28
CA GLY A 146 -4.65 13.05 5.14
C GLY A 146 -4.73 11.57 5.53
N TRP A 147 -3.64 11.08 6.13
CA TRP A 147 -3.56 9.74 6.71
C TRP A 147 -4.48 9.60 7.92
N HIS A 148 -5.31 8.56 7.95
CA HIS A 148 -6.17 8.25 9.09
C HIS A 148 -6.52 6.77 9.17
N GLU A 149 -6.94 6.29 10.34
CA GLU A 149 -7.44 4.92 10.51
C GLU A 149 -8.85 4.79 9.91
N LEU A 150 -9.08 3.70 9.20
CA LEU A 150 -10.41 3.30 8.74
C LEU A 150 -11.16 2.62 9.89
N SER A 151 -12.46 2.89 10.02
CA SER A 151 -13.29 2.18 11.00
C SER A 151 -13.37 0.70 10.63
N SER A 152 -13.22 -0.18 11.62
CA SER A 152 -13.27 -1.64 11.50
C SER A 152 -14.69 -2.19 11.31
N ASP A 153 -15.61 -1.39 10.80
CA ASP A 153 -17.02 -1.79 10.62
C ASP A 153 -17.16 -2.47 9.24
N LEU A 154 -16.81 -3.75 9.18
CA LEU A 154 -17.31 -4.71 8.19
C LEU A 154 -18.19 -5.74 8.90
#